data_AF-A0A7W7A0X1-F1
#
_entry.id   AF-A0A7W7A0X1-F1
#
_cell.length_a   1.000
_cell.length_b   1.000
_cell.length_c   1.000
_cell.angle_alpha   90.00
_cell.angle_beta   90.00
_cell.angle_gamma   90.00
#
_symmetry.space_group_name_H-M   'P 1'
#
loop_
_entity.id
_entity.type
_entity.pdbx_description
1 polymer ?
#
loop_
_entity_poly.entity_id
_entity_poly.type
_entity_poly.pdbx_seq_one_letter_code
_entity_poly.pdbx_strand_id
1 'polypeptide(L)'
;MNVQLFSKGKQMAPKKITVKSLSEADPIGYAPALSLRDSLRTKSSELGQEETDILFRLNNAPPLENVHNARVSALLGDEPADNCGALSSTRERLSKIHGERRDLQAALEIAEGRLAKARHRASAVICEDIKPAYTAAVKDLAAKLIEADAAHRELLNIIDGLNAADISWTVHLHPMQARPIFGDHSGKVATWLREAARAGFITKSDIPKELQQ
;
A
#
# COMPACT_ATOMS: atom_id res chain seq x y z
N MET A 1 -12.49 -55.19 -22.69
CA MET A 1 -13.30 -54.03 -23.13
C MET A 1 -12.53 -52.79 -22.72
N ASN A 2 -12.07 -52.03 -23.71
CA ASN A 2 -11.19 -50.85 -23.57
C ASN A 2 -11.87 -49.69 -22.83
N VAL A 3 -11.17 -49.08 -21.87
CA VAL A 3 -11.22 -47.62 -21.64
C VAL A 3 -9.84 -47.15 -21.17
N GLN A 4 -8.97 -46.82 -22.13
CA GLN A 4 -7.95 -45.78 -21.93
C GLN A 4 -8.60 -44.46 -22.36
N LEU A 5 -8.47 -43.40 -21.55
CA LEU A 5 -8.29 -41.99 -21.96
C LEU A 5 -8.39 -41.08 -20.73
N PHE A 6 -7.31 -40.97 -19.97
CA PHE A 6 -7.01 -39.72 -19.26
C PHE A 6 -5.67 -39.23 -19.79
N SER A 7 -5.76 -38.39 -20.83
CA SER A 7 -4.67 -37.53 -21.27
C SER A 7 -4.22 -36.70 -20.07
N LYS A 8 -3.05 -37.02 -19.53
CA LYS A 8 -2.37 -36.16 -18.55
C LYS A 8 -1.96 -34.89 -19.28
N GLY A 9 -2.86 -33.90 -19.27
CA GLY A 9 -2.52 -32.52 -19.60
C GLY A 9 -1.30 -32.12 -18.79
N LYS A 10 -0.22 -31.79 -19.47
CA LYS A 10 1.06 -31.37 -18.92
C LYS A 10 0.80 -30.12 -18.07
N GLN A 11 0.63 -30.28 -16.75
CA GLN A 11 0.61 -29.16 -15.81
C GLN A 11 1.98 -28.47 -15.91
N MET A 12 2.05 -27.40 -16.70
CA MET A 12 3.18 -26.49 -16.67
C MET A 12 3.20 -25.89 -15.26
N ALA A 13 4.21 -26.25 -14.48
CA ALA A 13 4.44 -25.66 -13.16
C ALA A 13 4.36 -24.13 -13.29
N PRO A 14 3.63 -23.44 -12.38
CA PRO A 14 3.44 -22.01 -12.49
C PRO A 14 4.81 -21.34 -12.46
N LYS A 15 5.19 -20.67 -13.56
CA LYS A 15 6.39 -19.85 -13.62
C LYS A 15 6.29 -18.85 -12.47
N LYS A 16 7.17 -18.98 -11.48
CA LYS A 16 7.16 -18.13 -10.28
C LYS A 16 7.28 -16.68 -10.75
N ILE A 17 6.19 -15.91 -10.61
CA ILE A 17 6.17 -14.49 -10.97
C ILE A 17 6.95 -13.76 -9.87
N THR A 18 8.14 -13.26 -10.22
CA THR A 18 8.93 -12.44 -9.29
C THR A 18 8.52 -10.99 -9.50
N VAL A 19 7.93 -10.39 -8.46
CA VAL A 19 7.60 -8.96 -8.42
C VAL A 19 8.86 -8.19 -8.06
N LYS A 20 9.30 -7.28 -8.94
CA LYS A 20 10.44 -6.39 -8.69
C LYS A 20 10.14 -5.44 -7.53
N SER A 21 11.17 -5.04 -6.80
CA SER A 21 11.05 -3.94 -5.84
C SER A 21 10.92 -2.58 -6.54
N LEU A 22 10.39 -1.55 -5.85
CA LEU A 22 10.27 -0.20 -6.42
C LEU A 22 11.64 0.40 -6.81
N SER A 23 12.68 0.08 -6.04
CA SER A 23 14.07 0.47 -6.32
C SER A 23 14.66 -0.24 -7.54
N GLU A 24 14.28 -1.49 -7.79
CA GLU A 24 14.69 -2.20 -9.01
C GLU A 24 13.95 -1.69 -10.26
N ALA A 25 12.71 -1.26 -10.10
CA ALA A 25 11.88 -0.77 -11.21
C ALA A 25 12.22 0.67 -11.64
N ASP A 26 12.63 1.53 -10.69
CA ASP A 26 13.11 2.89 -10.97
C ASP A 26 14.38 3.20 -10.15
N PRO A 27 15.54 2.63 -10.54
CA PRO A 27 16.79 2.82 -9.80
C PRO A 27 17.30 4.28 -9.85
N ILE A 28 16.92 5.03 -10.88
CA ILE A 28 17.38 6.40 -11.12
C ILE A 28 16.48 7.42 -10.41
N GLY A 29 15.17 7.17 -10.37
CA GLY A 29 14.20 8.10 -9.78
C GLY A 29 13.83 7.78 -8.34
N TYR A 30 13.49 6.53 -8.03
CA TYR A 30 12.93 6.15 -6.73
C TYR A 30 14.00 6.06 -5.63
N ALA A 31 15.12 5.37 -5.89
CA ALA A 31 16.16 5.18 -4.88
C ALA A 31 16.79 6.52 -4.42
N PRO A 32 17.13 7.47 -5.32
CA PRO A 32 17.64 8.78 -4.89
C PRO A 32 16.59 9.63 -4.17
N ALA A 33 15.32 9.58 -4.59
CA ALA A 33 14.24 10.31 -3.91
C ALA A 33 14.02 9.79 -2.48
N LEU A 34 14.13 8.47 -2.29
CA LEU A 34 14.03 7.84 -0.98
C LEU A 34 15.19 8.27 -0.07
N SER A 35 16.41 8.19 -0.58
CA SER A 35 17.63 8.63 0.13
C SER A 35 17.57 10.11 0.50
N LEU A 36 17.09 10.97 -0.41
CA LEU A 36 16.91 12.40 -0.13
C LEU A 36 15.92 12.63 1.02
N ARG A 37 14.74 11.99 1.00
CA ARG A 37 13.76 12.09 2.10
C ARG A 37 14.39 11.65 3.43
N ASP A 38 15.12 10.54 3.42
CA ASP A 38 15.72 10.00 4.65
C ASP A 38 16.81 10.92 5.21
N SER A 39 17.69 11.45 4.36
CA SER A 39 18.69 12.43 4.80
C SER A 39 18.06 13.70 5.38
N LEU A 40 16.95 14.18 4.81
CA LEU A 40 16.24 15.35 5.33
C LEU A 40 15.55 15.04 6.67
N ARG A 41 14.96 13.85 6.84
CA ARG A 41 14.36 13.43 8.11
C ARG A 41 15.40 13.29 9.22
N THR A 42 16.58 12.73 8.91
CA THR A 42 17.69 12.67 9.85
C THR A 42 18.10 14.06 10.31
N LYS A 43 18.32 14.99 9.37
CA LYS A 43 18.64 16.40 9.69
C LYS A 43 17.55 17.09 10.52
N SER A 44 16.27 16.81 10.23
CA SER A 44 15.14 17.32 11.02
C SER A 44 15.22 16.86 12.47
N SER A 45 15.53 15.58 12.67
CA SER A 45 15.67 14.98 14.00
C SER A 45 16.86 15.56 14.76
N GLU A 46 18.01 15.74 14.10
CA GLU A 46 19.21 16.36 14.69
C GLU A 46 18.94 17.80 15.15
N LEU A 47 18.28 18.61 14.32
CA LEU A 47 17.89 19.98 14.69
C LEU A 47 16.87 20.00 15.84
N GLY A 48 15.95 19.04 15.90
CA GLY A 48 15.00 18.92 17.01
C GLY A 48 15.68 18.56 18.34
N GLN A 49 16.72 17.73 18.30
CA GLN A 49 17.55 17.44 19.47
C GLN A 49 18.32 18.69 19.93
N GLU A 50 18.97 19.38 19.00
CA GLU A 50 19.70 20.62 19.31
C GLU A 50 18.79 21.70 19.91
N GLU A 51 17.58 21.86 19.37
CA GLU A 51 16.56 22.77 19.91
C GLU A 51 16.18 22.40 21.35
N THR A 52 15.95 21.12 21.62
CA THR A 52 15.61 20.63 22.96
C THR A 52 16.74 20.91 23.96
N ASP A 53 17.99 20.67 23.55
CA ASP A 53 19.17 20.92 24.38
C ASP A 53 19.34 22.42 24.69
N ILE A 54 19.13 23.28 23.68
CA ILE A 54 19.19 24.73 23.84
C ILE A 54 18.09 25.23 24.79
N LEU A 55 16.84 24.77 24.60
CA LEU A 55 15.73 25.12 25.49
C LEU A 55 15.97 24.64 26.92
N PHE A 56 16.53 23.45 27.10
CA PHE A 56 16.92 22.93 28.41
C PHE A 56 17.98 23.81 29.07
N ARG A 57 19.02 24.24 28.34
CA ARG A 57 20.05 25.15 28.88
C ARG A 57 19.47 26.51 29.25
N LEU A 58 18.62 27.09 28.41
CA LEU A 58 17.98 28.38 28.67
C LEU A 58 17.06 28.32 29.91
N ASN A 59 16.30 27.24 30.08
CA ASN A 59 15.36 27.10 31.19
C ASN A 59 16.05 26.79 32.54
N ASN A 60 17.23 26.16 32.51
CA ASN A 60 17.99 25.80 33.71
C ASN A 60 19.16 26.77 33.99
N ALA A 61 19.27 27.89 33.26
CA ALA A 61 20.32 28.87 33.49
C ALA A 61 20.17 29.57 34.85
N PRO A 62 21.26 29.82 35.59
CA PRO A 62 21.19 30.49 36.89
C PRO A 62 20.61 31.92 36.79
N PRO A 63 19.92 32.42 37.82
CA PRO A 63 19.21 33.71 37.77
C PRO A 63 20.07 34.91 37.38
N LEU A 64 21.35 34.92 37.78
CA LEU A 64 22.29 36.00 37.47
C LEU A 64 22.58 36.11 35.96
N GLU A 65 22.70 34.98 35.25
CA GLU A 65 22.91 35.00 33.80
C GLU A 65 21.65 35.45 33.04
N ASN A 66 20.46 35.19 33.59
CA ASN A 66 19.19 35.63 33.00
C ASN A 66 18.92 37.14 33.15
N VAL A 67 19.41 37.75 34.24
CA VAL A 67 19.23 39.19 34.56
C VAL A 67 20.31 40.06 33.90
N HIS A 68 21.54 39.56 33.79
CA HIS A 68 22.63 40.24 33.08
C HIS A 68 22.58 39.98 31.56
N ASN A 69 21.50 40.39 30.91
CA ASN A 69 21.54 40.56 29.46
C ASN A 69 22.41 41.77 29.14
N ALA A 70 23.30 41.68 28.15
CA ALA A 70 24.19 42.78 27.74
C ALA A 70 23.45 44.11 27.51
N ARG A 71 22.18 44.06 27.06
CA ARG A 71 21.29 45.23 26.90
C ARG A 71 20.83 45.84 28.23
N VAL A 72 20.60 45.03 29.26
CA VAL A 72 20.19 45.49 30.60
C VAL A 72 21.38 46.08 31.34
N SER A 73 22.55 45.42 31.29
CA SER A 73 23.79 45.98 31.86
C SER A 73 24.18 47.30 31.20
N ALA A 74 24.06 47.41 29.87
CA ALA A 74 24.28 48.68 29.15
C ALA A 74 23.28 49.79 29.51
N LEU A 75 22.04 49.43 29.88
CA LEU A 75 21.03 50.40 30.35
C LEU A 75 21.25 50.83 31.81
N LEU A 76 21.85 49.96 32.63
CA LEU A 76 22.16 50.22 34.04
C LEU A 76 23.53 50.89 34.25
N GLY A 77 24.37 50.96 33.21
CA GLY A 77 25.72 51.51 33.29
C GLY A 77 26.73 50.57 33.95
N ASP A 78 26.35 49.31 34.17
CA ASP A 78 27.21 48.27 34.72
C ASP A 78 28.08 47.64 33.63
N GLU A 79 29.34 47.34 33.97
CA GLU A 79 30.21 46.57 33.09
C GLU A 79 29.61 45.17 32.89
N PRO A 80 29.41 44.70 31.64
CA PRO A 80 28.82 43.39 31.42
C PRO A 80 29.74 42.33 32.02
N ALA A 81 29.19 41.47 32.89
CA ALA A 81 29.91 40.31 33.38
C ALA A 81 30.42 39.47 32.20
N ASP A 82 31.60 38.85 32.32
CA ASP A 82 32.25 38.06 31.26
C ASP A 82 31.35 36.99 30.61
N ASN A 83 30.30 36.55 31.33
CA ASN A 83 29.36 35.52 30.87
C ASN A 83 28.08 36.06 30.19
N CYS A 84 27.89 37.39 30.07
CA CYS A 84 26.72 38.00 29.41
C CYS A 84 26.50 37.56 27.95
N GLY A 85 27.56 37.11 27.26
CA GLY A 85 27.51 36.72 25.84
C GLY A 85 26.96 35.31 25.57
N ALA A 86 27.03 34.40 26.54
CA ALA A 86 26.74 32.97 26.33
C ALA A 86 25.25 32.68 26.11
N LEU A 87 24.35 33.38 26.81
CA LEU A 87 22.91 33.25 26.60
C LEU A 87 22.42 34.02 25.38
N SER A 88 23.09 35.13 25.01
CA SER A 88 22.79 35.86 23.76
C SER A 88 23.07 34.98 22.54
N SER A 89 24.25 34.36 22.48
CA SER A 89 24.61 33.45 21.38
C SER A 89 23.72 32.21 21.32
N THR A 90 23.28 31.71 22.48
CA THR A 90 22.31 30.60 22.58
C THR A 90 20.95 30.97 22.00
N ARG A 91 20.42 32.18 22.29
CA ARG A 91 19.17 32.67 21.70
C ARG A 91 19.30 32.96 20.19
N GLU A 92 20.45 33.45 19.74
CA GLU A 92 20.75 33.62 18.32
C GLU A 92 20.77 32.27 17.58
N ARG A 93 21.36 31.22 18.18
CA ARG A 93 21.32 29.88 17.60
C ARG A 93 19.91 29.33 17.54
N LEU A 94 19.09 29.52 18.58
CA LEU A 94 17.68 29.12 18.58
C LEU A 94 16.90 29.79 17.43
N SER A 95 17.10 31.10 17.21
CA SER A 95 16.49 31.80 16.09
C SER A 95 16.93 31.25 14.73
N LYS A 96 18.21 30.86 14.59
CA LYS A 96 18.71 30.21 13.36
C LYS A 96 18.07 28.84 13.14
N ILE A 97 17.97 28.02 14.20
CA ILE A 97 17.33 26.70 14.14
C ILE A 97 15.86 26.82 13.69
N HIS A 98 15.10 27.80 14.19
CA HIS A 98 13.73 28.02 13.71
C HIS A 98 13.66 28.39 12.22
N GLY A 99 14.65 29.11 11.69
CA GLY A 99 14.80 29.36 10.25
C GLY A 99 15.07 28.06 9.49
N GLU A 100 16.12 27.33 9.90
CA GLU A 100 16.55 26.06 9.29
C GLU A 100 15.42 25.01 9.31
N ARG A 101 14.61 24.95 10.37
CA ARG A 101 13.45 24.05 10.46
C ARG A 101 12.35 24.38 9.45
N ARG A 102 12.05 25.67 9.22
CA ARG A 102 11.06 26.08 8.22
C ARG A 102 11.52 25.69 6.82
N ASP A 103 12.79 25.94 6.51
CA ASP A 103 13.38 25.57 5.22
C ASP A 103 13.41 24.05 5.03
N LEU A 104 13.76 23.31 6.08
CA LEU A 104 13.80 21.85 6.06
C LEU A 104 12.41 21.24 5.89
N GLN A 105 11.39 21.81 6.54
CA GLN A 105 9.99 21.38 6.37
C GLN A 105 9.54 21.57 4.91
N ALA A 106 9.83 22.72 4.31
CA ALA A 106 9.55 22.95 2.89
C ALA A 106 10.31 21.97 1.98
N ALA A 107 11.58 21.69 2.30
CA ALA A 107 12.38 20.70 1.56
C ALA A 107 11.81 19.28 1.68
N LEU A 108 11.32 18.89 2.86
CA LEU A 108 10.67 17.60 3.08
C LEU A 108 9.40 17.45 2.25
N GLU A 109 8.54 18.47 2.22
CA GLU A 109 7.32 18.45 1.40
C GLU A 109 7.64 18.26 -0.10
N ILE A 110 8.66 18.96 -0.59
CA ILE A 110 9.14 18.78 -1.97
C ILE A 110 9.69 17.37 -2.18
N ALA A 111 10.48 16.84 -1.23
CA ALA A 111 11.05 15.49 -1.33
C ALA A 111 9.97 14.42 -1.30
N GLU A 112 8.94 14.56 -0.47
CA GLU A 112 7.79 13.65 -0.42
C GLU A 112 6.98 13.70 -1.72
N GLY A 113 6.74 14.89 -2.28
CA GLY A 113 6.12 15.02 -3.60
C GLY A 113 6.93 14.37 -4.72
N ARG A 114 8.27 14.47 -4.68
CA ARG A 114 9.16 13.79 -5.63
C ARG A 114 9.12 12.26 -5.47
N LEU A 115 9.14 11.77 -4.23
CA LEU A 115 9.07 10.35 -3.92
C LEU A 115 7.74 9.75 -4.37
N ALA A 116 6.62 10.44 -4.15
CA ALA A 116 5.31 10.01 -4.62
C ALA A 116 5.29 9.87 -6.15
N LYS A 117 5.79 10.88 -6.88
CA LYS A 117 5.90 10.81 -8.35
C LYS A 117 6.79 9.65 -8.82
N ALA A 118 7.93 9.44 -8.16
CA ALA A 118 8.83 8.32 -8.48
C ALA A 118 8.18 6.97 -8.20
N ARG A 119 7.46 6.83 -7.07
CA ARG A 119 6.68 5.63 -6.73
C ARG A 119 5.64 5.34 -7.81
N HIS A 120 4.88 6.33 -8.27
CA HIS A 120 3.90 6.12 -9.33
C HIS A 120 4.53 5.61 -10.62
N ARG A 121 5.67 6.17 -11.04
CA ARG A 121 6.40 5.68 -12.23
C ARG A 121 6.91 4.26 -12.04
N ALA A 122 7.57 3.97 -10.92
CA ALA A 122 8.08 2.64 -10.60
C ALA A 122 6.94 1.60 -10.56
N SER A 123 5.81 1.94 -9.92
CA SER A 123 4.63 1.08 -9.90
C SER A 123 4.05 0.84 -11.29
N ALA A 124 4.00 1.85 -12.16
CA ALA A 124 3.52 1.67 -13.53
C ALA A 124 4.40 0.67 -14.31
N VAL A 125 5.72 0.76 -14.19
CA VAL A 125 6.66 -0.20 -14.81
C VAL A 125 6.41 -1.62 -14.31
N ILE A 126 6.31 -1.81 -12.98
CA ILE A 126 6.05 -3.13 -12.39
C ILE A 126 4.70 -3.69 -12.87
N CYS A 127 3.66 -2.84 -12.91
CA CYS A 127 2.34 -3.26 -13.34
C CYS A 127 2.34 -3.68 -14.81
N GLU A 128 2.97 -2.93 -15.71
CA GLU A 128 3.08 -3.31 -17.14
C GLU A 128 3.87 -4.61 -17.32
N ASP A 129 4.95 -4.83 -16.55
CA ASP A 129 5.71 -6.09 -16.57
C ASP A 129 4.85 -7.31 -16.14
N ILE A 130 3.99 -7.13 -15.14
CA ILE A 130 3.18 -8.22 -14.55
C ILE A 130 1.86 -8.43 -15.29
N LYS A 131 1.37 -7.40 -15.99
CA LYS A 131 0.06 -7.37 -16.67
C LYS A 131 -0.24 -8.61 -17.51
N PRO A 132 0.68 -9.17 -18.34
CA PRO A 132 0.39 -10.38 -19.11
C PRO A 132 0.12 -11.60 -18.22
N ALA A 133 0.92 -11.78 -17.16
CA ALA A 133 0.79 -12.90 -16.24
C ALA A 133 -0.46 -12.78 -15.37
N TYR A 134 -0.77 -11.58 -14.89
CA TYR A 134 -2.01 -11.27 -14.18
C TYR A 134 -3.23 -11.53 -15.07
N THR A 135 -3.21 -11.04 -16.32
CA THR A 135 -4.28 -11.26 -17.30
C THR A 135 -4.51 -12.75 -17.56
N ALA A 136 -3.43 -13.53 -17.73
CA ALA A 136 -3.54 -14.98 -17.91
C ALA A 136 -4.16 -15.66 -16.67
N ALA A 137 -3.76 -15.24 -15.46
CA ALA A 137 -4.32 -15.78 -14.22
C ALA A 137 -5.81 -15.45 -14.06
N VAL A 138 -6.24 -14.23 -14.39
CA VAL A 138 -7.66 -13.84 -14.35
C VAL A 138 -8.48 -14.65 -15.37
N LYS A 139 -7.95 -14.87 -16.58
CA LYS A 139 -8.59 -15.73 -17.59
C LYS A 139 -8.75 -17.17 -17.12
N ASP A 140 -7.70 -17.75 -16.55
CA ASP A 140 -7.72 -19.11 -15.99
C ASP A 140 -8.73 -19.22 -14.83
N LEU A 141 -8.78 -18.23 -13.94
CA LEU A 141 -9.76 -18.16 -12.88
C LEU A 141 -11.20 -18.08 -13.42
N ALA A 142 -11.42 -17.26 -14.45
CA ALA A 142 -12.74 -17.15 -15.09
C ALA A 142 -13.20 -18.49 -15.69
N ALA A 143 -12.32 -19.19 -16.39
CA ALA A 143 -12.62 -20.52 -16.93
C ALA A 143 -13.02 -21.51 -15.83
N LYS A 144 -12.25 -21.57 -14.73
CA LYS A 144 -12.53 -22.44 -13.59
C LYS A 144 -13.83 -22.10 -12.87
N LEU A 145 -14.16 -20.81 -12.74
CA LEU A 145 -15.43 -20.40 -12.14
C LEU A 145 -16.63 -20.77 -13.01
N ILE A 146 -16.49 -20.71 -14.34
CA ILE A 146 -17.51 -21.18 -15.28
C ILE A 146 -17.72 -22.70 -15.14
N GLU A 147 -16.64 -23.48 -15.10
CA GLU A 147 -16.72 -24.93 -14.90
C GLU A 147 -17.34 -25.29 -13.54
N ALA A 148 -16.94 -24.59 -12.48
CA ALA A 148 -17.47 -24.82 -11.14
C ALA A 148 -18.95 -24.40 -11.03
N ASP A 149 -19.38 -23.36 -11.76
CA ASP A 149 -20.77 -22.97 -11.87
C ASP A 149 -21.62 -24.07 -12.54
N ALA A 150 -21.14 -24.62 -13.64
CA ALA A 150 -21.81 -25.71 -14.34
C ALA A 150 -22.00 -26.93 -13.43
N ALA A 151 -20.96 -27.32 -12.69
CA ALA A 151 -21.03 -28.40 -11.71
C ALA A 151 -22.00 -28.10 -10.55
N HIS A 152 -22.05 -26.86 -10.09
CA HIS A 152 -23.01 -26.44 -9.06
C HIS A 152 -24.45 -26.52 -9.56
N ARG A 153 -24.72 -26.10 -10.81
CA ARG A 153 -26.05 -26.24 -11.43
C ARG A 153 -26.47 -27.70 -11.58
N GLU A 154 -25.56 -28.58 -11.94
CA GLU A 154 -25.84 -30.03 -12.01
C GLU A 154 -26.24 -30.59 -10.64
N LEU A 155 -25.54 -30.20 -9.57
CA LEU A 155 -25.92 -30.56 -8.21
C LEU A 155 -27.32 -30.03 -7.84
N LEU A 156 -27.64 -28.78 -8.19
CA LEU A 156 -28.97 -28.22 -7.96
C LEU A 156 -30.05 -28.98 -8.73
N ASN A 157 -29.80 -29.35 -9.99
CA ASN A 157 -30.73 -30.15 -10.78
C ASN A 157 -31.02 -31.53 -10.14
N ILE A 158 -30.00 -32.18 -9.57
CA ILE A 158 -30.19 -33.44 -8.83
C ILE A 158 -31.10 -33.22 -7.63
N ILE A 159 -30.84 -32.17 -6.85
CA ILE A 159 -31.64 -31.83 -5.67
C ILE A 159 -33.08 -31.50 -6.06
N ASP A 160 -33.27 -30.72 -7.12
CA ASP A 160 -34.59 -30.35 -7.63
C ASP A 160 -35.34 -31.59 -8.13
N GLY A 161 -34.66 -32.54 -8.77
CA GLY A 161 -35.22 -33.84 -9.15
C GLY A 161 -35.66 -34.69 -7.95
N LEU A 162 -34.86 -34.73 -6.87
CA LEU A 162 -35.23 -35.42 -5.63
C LEU A 162 -36.44 -34.77 -4.96
N ASN A 163 -36.46 -33.44 -4.92
CA ASN A 163 -37.59 -32.67 -4.37
C ASN A 163 -38.86 -32.87 -5.20
N ALA A 164 -38.76 -32.87 -6.54
CA ALA A 164 -39.90 -33.06 -7.44
C ALA A 164 -40.50 -34.48 -7.35
N ALA A 165 -39.68 -35.48 -7.00
CA ALA A 165 -40.12 -36.84 -6.73
C ALA A 165 -40.62 -37.05 -5.29
N ASP A 166 -40.75 -35.98 -4.49
CA ASP A 166 -41.16 -36.00 -3.08
C ASP A 166 -40.28 -36.91 -2.20
N ILE A 167 -38.98 -36.97 -2.50
CA ILE A 167 -38.02 -37.79 -1.77
C ILE A 167 -37.42 -36.98 -0.62
N SER A 168 -37.53 -37.49 0.61
CA SER A 168 -36.88 -36.93 1.81
C SER A 168 -35.37 -37.23 1.83
N TRP A 169 -34.64 -36.66 0.87
CA TRP A 169 -33.22 -36.96 0.66
C TRP A 169 -32.30 -36.40 1.75
N THR A 170 -32.72 -35.33 2.44
CA THR A 170 -31.92 -34.63 3.45
C THR A 170 -31.64 -35.48 4.70
N VAL A 171 -32.37 -36.57 4.90
CA VAL A 171 -32.12 -37.56 5.95
C VAL A 171 -30.91 -38.43 5.62
N HIS A 172 -30.65 -38.67 4.34
CA HIS A 172 -29.61 -39.62 3.87
C HIS A 172 -28.41 -38.93 3.22
N LEU A 173 -28.58 -37.70 2.72
CA LEU A 173 -27.52 -36.91 2.09
C LEU A 173 -27.45 -35.54 2.77
N HIS A 174 -26.23 -35.12 3.10
CA HIS A 174 -26.02 -33.80 3.70
C HIS A 174 -26.23 -32.70 2.64
N PRO A 175 -27.00 -31.63 2.95
CA PRO A 175 -27.15 -30.49 2.05
C PRO A 175 -25.81 -29.78 1.85
N MET A 176 -25.26 -29.84 0.63
CA MET A 176 -23.96 -29.26 0.29
C MET A 176 -24.05 -28.26 -0.88
N GLN A 177 -25.19 -27.57 -1.03
CA GLN A 177 -25.32 -26.54 -2.06
C GLN A 177 -24.36 -25.39 -1.75
N ALA A 178 -23.51 -25.02 -2.71
CA ALA A 178 -22.47 -24.02 -2.54
C ALA A 178 -23.00 -22.57 -2.63
N ARG A 179 -24.20 -22.30 -2.09
CA ARG A 179 -24.85 -20.97 -2.11
C ARG A 179 -23.99 -19.84 -1.56
N PRO A 180 -23.18 -20.00 -0.49
CA PRO A 180 -22.31 -18.93 -0.02
C PRO A 180 -21.29 -18.46 -1.07
N ILE A 181 -20.85 -19.37 -1.94
CA ILE A 181 -19.83 -19.13 -2.95
C ILE A 181 -20.47 -18.56 -4.23
N PHE A 182 -21.49 -19.22 -4.76
CA PHE A 182 -22.09 -18.87 -6.06
C PHE A 182 -23.24 -17.85 -5.95
N GLY A 183 -23.84 -17.71 -4.76
CA GLY A 183 -25.10 -16.99 -4.56
C GLY A 183 -26.30 -17.82 -4.99
N ASP A 184 -27.48 -17.21 -4.91
CA ASP A 184 -28.69 -17.79 -5.48
C ASP A 184 -28.61 -17.71 -7.01
N HIS A 185 -28.81 -18.86 -7.67
CA HIS A 185 -28.74 -18.99 -9.14
C HIS A 185 -27.46 -18.37 -9.74
N SER A 186 -26.33 -18.48 -9.02
CA SER A 186 -25.01 -18.10 -9.54
C SER A 186 -24.77 -16.60 -9.75
N GLY A 187 -25.59 -15.74 -9.14
CA GLY A 187 -25.50 -14.28 -9.32
C GLY A 187 -24.16 -13.65 -8.95
N LYS A 188 -23.40 -14.24 -8.01
CA LYS A 188 -22.08 -13.72 -7.61
C LYS A 188 -21.04 -13.96 -8.72
N VAL A 189 -21.03 -15.17 -9.29
CA VAL A 189 -20.12 -15.52 -10.39
C VAL A 189 -20.46 -14.73 -11.65
N ALA A 190 -21.74 -14.61 -11.99
CA ALA A 190 -22.19 -13.78 -13.11
C ALA A 190 -21.73 -12.31 -12.97
N THR A 191 -21.85 -11.74 -11.78
CA THR A 191 -21.41 -10.35 -11.51
C THR A 191 -19.91 -10.20 -11.67
N TRP A 192 -19.12 -11.10 -11.09
CA TRP A 192 -17.67 -11.06 -11.22
C TRP A 192 -17.19 -11.26 -12.67
N LEU A 193 -17.80 -12.19 -13.43
CA LEU A 193 -17.47 -12.40 -14.84
C LEU A 193 -17.79 -11.17 -15.70
N ARG A 194 -18.91 -10.47 -15.43
CA ARG A 194 -19.23 -9.21 -16.10
C ARG A 194 -18.22 -8.12 -15.81
N GLU A 195 -17.73 -8.01 -14.57
CA GLU A 195 -16.66 -7.07 -14.21
C GLU A 195 -15.34 -7.41 -14.92
N ALA A 196 -14.98 -8.69 -14.95
CA ALA A 196 -13.80 -9.16 -15.68
C ALA A 196 -13.90 -8.87 -17.19
N ALA A 197 -15.08 -9.03 -17.78
CA ALA A 197 -15.34 -8.67 -19.17
C ALA A 197 -15.27 -7.15 -19.41
N ARG A 198 -15.87 -6.36 -18.52
CA ARG A 198 -15.81 -4.88 -18.58
C ARG A 198 -14.38 -4.35 -18.47
N ALA A 199 -13.54 -5.01 -17.66
CA ALA A 199 -12.13 -4.69 -17.52
C ALA A 199 -11.26 -5.23 -18.68
N GLY A 200 -11.84 -5.98 -19.63
CA GLY A 200 -11.15 -6.48 -20.82
C GLY A 200 -10.31 -7.75 -20.59
N PHE A 201 -10.47 -8.42 -19.45
CA PHE A 201 -9.76 -9.68 -19.20
C PHE A 201 -10.35 -10.85 -19.98
N ILE A 202 -11.67 -10.87 -20.15
CA ILE A 202 -12.40 -11.84 -20.97
C ILE A 202 -13.38 -11.11 -21.90
N THR A 203 -13.92 -11.80 -22.89
CA THR A 203 -14.97 -11.26 -23.77
C THR A 203 -16.35 -11.63 -23.24
N LYS A 204 -17.38 -10.85 -23.61
CA LYS A 204 -18.77 -11.19 -23.25
C LYS A 204 -19.20 -12.55 -23.84
N SER A 205 -18.62 -12.94 -24.98
CA SER A 205 -18.84 -14.25 -25.60
C SER A 205 -18.25 -15.42 -24.82
N ASP A 206 -17.26 -15.17 -23.95
CA ASP A 206 -16.68 -16.23 -23.10
C ASP A 206 -17.59 -16.56 -21.91
N ILE A 207 -18.58 -15.72 -21.61
CA ILE A 207 -19.54 -15.93 -20.51
C ILE A 207 -20.70 -16.80 -21.04
N PRO A 208 -21.01 -17.95 -20.42
CA PRO A 208 -22.17 -18.77 -20.78
C PRO A 208 -23.48 -17.97 -20.74
N LYS A 209 -24.42 -18.27 -21.64
CA LYS A 209 -25.69 -17.52 -21.77
C LYS A 209 -26.48 -17.49 -20.45
N GLU A 210 -26.37 -18.55 -19.67
CA GLU A 210 -27.02 -18.74 -18.38
C GLU A 210 -26.47 -17.82 -17.28
N LEU A 211 -25.30 -17.19 -17.51
CA LEU A 211 -24.62 -16.25 -16.63
C LEU A 211 -24.58 -14.82 -17.22
N GLN A 212 -25.21 -14.59 -18.37
CA GLN A 212 -25.24 -13.27 -19.02
C GLN A 212 -26.37 -12.36 -18.52
N GLN A 213 -27.28 -12.87 -17.68
CA GLN A 213 -28.45 -12.14 -17.17
C GLN A 213 -28.08 -11.02 -16.18
#